data_AF-A0A9J6GYE3-F1
#
_entry.id   AF-A0A9J6GYE3-F1
#
_cell.length_a   1.000
_cell.length_b   1.000
_cell.length_c   1.000
_cell.angle_alpha   90.00
_cell.angle_beta   90.00
_cell.angle_gamma   90.00
#
_symmetry.space_group_name_H-M   'P 1'
#
loop_
_entity.id
_entity.type
_entity.pdbx_description
1 polymer ?
#
loop_
_entity_poly.entity_id
_entity_poly.type
_entity_poly.pdbx_seq_one_letter_code
_entity_poly.pdbx_strand_id
1 'polypeptide(L)'
;MSRVPEEDRRRIVELSKGYSQRQIRELVSRPLHTANRIVQAYRYEGRIRDAPRGHPAWGWALDPVHTARSVQAHVQQTGIEQLAWVPKGADLNIIENVWGRMKVALNWTPMPSATEDELWPAVFAEWQRLASDT
;
A
#
# COMPACT_ATOMS: atom_id res chain seq x y z
N MET A 1 1.24 12.63 23.17
CA MET A 1 -0.13 12.04 23.15
C MET A 1 -0.07 10.71 23.87
N SER A 2 -0.95 10.49 24.85
CA SER A 2 -1.01 9.22 25.58
C SER A 2 -1.48 8.09 24.66
N ARG A 3 -0.96 6.88 24.89
CA ARG A 3 -1.32 5.68 24.12
C ARG A 3 -2.79 5.34 24.40
N VAL A 4 -3.60 5.17 23.35
CA VAL A 4 -5.01 4.75 23.50
C VAL A 4 -5.03 3.28 23.95
N PRO A 5 -5.65 2.94 25.09
CA PRO A 5 -5.81 1.56 25.56
C PRO A 5 -6.45 0.65 24.51
N GLU A 6 -6.14 -0.63 24.53
CA GLU A 6 -6.67 -1.59 23.54
C GLU A 6 -8.20 -1.75 23.64
N GLU A 7 -8.74 -1.70 24.86
CA GLU A 7 -10.18 -1.75 25.12
C GLU A 7 -10.93 -0.59 24.45
N ASP A 8 -10.41 0.63 24.57
CA ASP A 8 -10.94 1.82 23.91
C ASP A 8 -10.94 1.66 22.38
N ARG A 9 -9.88 1.04 21.82
CA ARG A 9 -9.78 0.80 20.38
C ARG A 9 -10.83 -0.21 19.91
N ARG A 10 -11.01 -1.32 20.64
CA ARG A 10 -12.05 -2.31 20.36
C ARG A 10 -13.44 -1.68 20.44
N ARG A 11 -13.68 -0.84 21.44
CA ARG A 11 -14.93 -0.09 21.60
C ARG A 11 -15.19 0.86 20.42
N ILE A 12 -14.18 1.59 19.97
CA ILE A 12 -14.28 2.47 18.78
C ILE A 12 -14.63 1.66 17.52
N VAL A 13 -13.99 0.50 17.32
CA VAL A 13 -14.27 -0.38 16.18
C VAL A 13 -15.69 -0.92 16.24
N GLU A 14 -16.15 -1.36 17.40
CA GLU A 14 -17.51 -1.89 17.57
C GLU A 14 -18.57 -0.82 17.28
N LEU A 15 -18.40 0.38 17.85
CA LEU A 15 -19.33 1.50 17.61
C LEU A 15 -19.32 1.93 16.14
N SER A 16 -18.22 1.76 15.41
CA SER A 16 -18.13 2.13 13.99
C SER A 16 -19.03 1.34 13.04
N LYS A 17 -19.67 0.26 13.53
CA LYS A 17 -20.66 -0.53 12.78
C LYS A 17 -22.04 0.12 12.71
N GLY A 18 -22.36 1.05 13.62
CA GLY A 18 -23.70 1.65 13.72
C GLY A 18 -23.74 3.13 14.06
N TYR A 19 -22.61 3.73 14.46
CA TYR A 19 -22.52 5.14 14.85
C TYR A 19 -21.61 5.92 13.92
N SER A 20 -21.92 7.21 13.71
CA SER A 20 -21.04 8.14 13.02
C SER A 20 -19.78 8.43 13.85
N GLN A 21 -18.68 8.79 13.20
CA GLN A 21 -17.42 9.09 13.87
C GLN A 21 -17.52 10.28 14.85
N ARG A 22 -18.46 11.21 14.60
CA ARG A 22 -18.78 12.32 15.52
C ARG A 22 -19.44 11.82 16.81
N GLN A 23 -20.38 10.88 16.72
CA GLN A 23 -21.00 10.24 17.89
C GLN A 23 -19.98 9.39 18.66
N ILE A 24 -19.10 8.67 17.96
CA ILE A 24 -18.04 7.87 18.59
C ILE A 24 -17.09 8.74 19.42
N ARG A 25 -16.74 9.93 18.92
CA ARG A 25 -15.94 10.93 19.65
C ARG A 25 -16.55 11.24 21.03
N GLU A 26 -17.87 11.44 21.07
CA GLU A 26 -18.61 11.77 22.29
C GLU A 26 -18.68 10.57 23.23
N LEU A 27 -19.01 9.38 22.70
CA LEU A 27 -19.17 8.15 23.48
C LEU A 27 -17.86 7.63 24.10
N VAL A 28 -16.72 7.86 23.45
CA VAL A 28 -15.42 7.35 23.91
C VAL A 28 -14.55 8.46 24.49
N SER A 29 -15.01 9.73 24.46
CA SER A 29 -14.27 10.90 24.96
C SER A 29 -12.85 10.98 24.40
N ARG A 30 -12.68 10.62 23.12
CA ARG A 30 -11.41 10.70 22.39
C ARG A 30 -11.52 11.66 21.22
N PRO A 31 -10.41 12.32 20.81
CA PRO A 31 -10.43 13.21 19.66
C PRO A 31 -10.92 12.53 18.39
N LEU A 32 -11.65 13.26 17.53
CA LEU A 32 -12.21 12.74 16.28
C LEU A 32 -11.14 12.09 15.38
N HIS A 33 -9.96 12.73 15.26
CA HIS A 33 -8.86 12.20 14.46
C HIS A 33 -8.34 10.85 14.98
N THR A 34 -8.42 10.61 16.30
CA THR A 34 -8.02 9.34 16.92
C THR A 34 -9.02 8.25 16.57
N ALA A 35 -10.31 8.53 16.70
CA ALA A 35 -11.36 7.60 16.27
C ALA A 35 -11.26 7.29 14.77
N ASN A 36 -11.08 8.31 13.93
CA ASN A 36 -10.90 8.14 12.48
C ASN A 36 -9.70 7.25 12.14
N ARG A 37 -8.53 7.50 12.74
CA ARG A 37 -7.34 6.67 12.51
C ARG A 37 -7.55 5.21 12.89
N ILE A 38 -8.23 4.94 14.01
CA ILE A 38 -8.51 3.58 14.47
C ILE A 38 -9.50 2.89 13.53
N VAL A 39 -10.57 3.58 13.13
CA VAL A 39 -11.57 3.05 12.20
C VAL A 39 -10.94 2.77 10.83
N GLN A 40 -10.11 3.68 10.30
CA GLN A 40 -9.40 3.47 9.04
C GLN A 40 -8.43 2.29 9.15
N ALA A 41 -7.60 2.22 10.19
CA ALA A 41 -6.69 1.10 10.40
C ALA A 41 -7.44 -0.25 10.47
N TYR A 42 -8.61 -0.29 11.10
CA TYR A 42 -9.43 -1.49 11.14
C TYR A 42 -10.05 -1.83 9.78
N ARG A 43 -10.60 -0.84 9.06
CA ARG A 43 -11.27 -1.05 7.77
C ARG A 43 -10.30 -1.50 6.68
N TYR A 44 -9.14 -0.84 6.57
CA TYR A 44 -8.17 -1.12 5.52
C TYR A 44 -7.22 -2.26 5.88
N GLU A 45 -6.70 -2.28 7.12
CA GLU A 45 -5.64 -3.22 7.54
C GLU A 45 -6.16 -4.33 8.49
N GLY A 46 -7.40 -4.25 8.98
CA GLY A 46 -7.89 -5.16 10.04
C GLY A 46 -7.23 -4.95 11.41
N ARG A 47 -6.45 -3.88 11.57
CA ARG A 47 -5.60 -3.67 12.73
C ARG A 47 -6.32 -2.93 13.86
N ILE A 48 -6.37 -3.56 15.04
CA ILE A 48 -6.89 -2.95 16.28
C ILE A 48 -5.76 -2.41 17.18
N ARG A 49 -4.52 -2.85 16.97
CA ARG A 49 -3.34 -2.38 17.72
C ARG A 49 -2.67 -1.14 17.10
N ASP A 50 -1.75 -0.53 17.82
CA ASP A 50 -0.89 0.51 17.23
C ASP A 50 -0.13 -0.03 16.02
N ALA A 51 0.15 0.88 15.07
CA ALA A 51 1.08 0.55 14.00
C ALA A 51 2.44 0.18 14.64
N PRO A 52 3.11 -0.88 14.16
CA PRO A 52 4.46 -1.21 14.61
C PRO A 52 5.34 0.04 14.50
N ARG A 53 6.12 0.36 15.53
CA ARG A 53 7.13 1.41 15.42
C ARG A 53 8.34 0.79 14.73
N GLY A 54 8.57 1.21 13.49
CA GLY A 54 9.59 0.66 12.60
C GLY A 54 9.01 0.43 11.21
N HIS A 55 9.82 0.65 10.18
CA HIS A 55 9.42 0.38 8.80
C HIS A 55 9.12 -1.12 8.67
N PRO A 56 7.90 -1.52 8.25
CA PRO A 56 7.53 -2.92 8.20
C PRO A 56 8.35 -3.67 7.17
N ALA A 57 8.40 -4.97 7.43
CA ALA A 57 9.39 -5.92 7.00
C ALA A 57 9.23 -6.41 5.53
N TRP A 58 8.88 -5.59 4.54
CA TRP A 58 8.61 -6.15 3.19
C TRP A 58 8.84 -5.17 2.03
N GLY A 59 9.63 -5.58 1.03
CA GLY A 59 9.74 -4.96 -0.30
C GLY A 59 8.53 -5.28 -1.19
N TRP A 60 8.15 -4.33 -2.05
CA TRP A 60 7.03 -4.29 -3.02
C TRP A 60 5.59 -4.54 -2.56
N ALA A 61 5.34 -5.29 -1.48
CA ALA A 61 4.00 -5.76 -1.12
C ALA A 61 3.34 -5.05 0.08
N LEU A 62 3.72 -3.81 0.43
CA LEU A 62 3.22 -3.12 1.65
C LEU A 62 2.59 -1.76 1.45
N ASP A 63 2.45 -1.30 0.21
CA ASP A 63 1.54 -0.19 0.02
C ASP A 63 0.18 -0.64 0.60
N PRO A 64 -0.46 0.15 1.48
CA PRO A 64 -1.76 -0.20 2.07
C PRO A 64 -2.78 -0.69 1.05
N VAL A 65 -2.66 -0.29 -0.23
CA VAL A 65 -3.50 -0.79 -1.31
C VAL A 65 -3.26 -2.27 -1.65
N HIS A 66 -2.02 -2.77 -1.61
CA HIS A 66 -1.69 -4.18 -1.90
C HIS A 66 -1.88 -5.12 -0.69
N THR A 67 -1.91 -4.55 0.52
CA THR A 67 -2.19 -5.30 1.77
C THR A 67 -3.63 -5.18 2.25
N ALA A 68 -4.46 -4.43 1.52
CA ALA A 68 -5.86 -4.24 1.85
C ALA A 68 -6.57 -5.60 1.93
N ARG A 69 -7.51 -5.71 2.89
CA ARG A 69 -8.29 -6.94 3.10
C ARG A 69 -8.97 -7.44 1.82
N SER A 70 -9.51 -6.54 1.01
CA SER A 70 -10.15 -6.88 -0.27
C SER A 70 -9.17 -7.50 -1.26
N VAL A 71 -7.95 -6.99 -1.32
CA VAL A 71 -6.89 -7.52 -2.19
C VAL A 71 -6.42 -8.88 -1.70
N GLN A 72 -6.16 -9.04 -0.40
CA GLN A 72 -5.77 -10.34 0.16
C GLN A 72 -6.87 -11.40 -0.06
N ALA A 73 -8.13 -11.04 0.13
CA ALA A 73 -9.26 -11.94 -0.13
C ALA A 73 -9.33 -12.36 -1.61
N HIS A 74 -9.12 -11.42 -2.53
CA HIS A 74 -9.10 -11.72 -3.96
C HIS A 74 -7.92 -12.64 -4.33
N VAL A 75 -6.72 -12.38 -3.83
CA VAL A 75 -5.54 -13.21 -4.11
C VAL A 75 -5.73 -14.65 -3.57
N GLN A 76 -6.36 -14.81 -2.41
CA GLN A 76 -6.70 -16.13 -1.88
C GLN A 76 -7.74 -16.85 -2.76
N GLN A 77 -8.76 -16.13 -3.24
CA GLN A 77 -9.78 -16.70 -4.12
C GLN A 77 -9.24 -17.15 -5.47
N THR A 78 -8.27 -16.42 -6.04
CA THR A 78 -7.64 -16.78 -7.31
C THR A 78 -6.63 -17.91 -7.18
N GLY A 79 -6.29 -18.33 -5.95
CA GLY A 79 -5.34 -19.41 -5.70
C GLY A 79 -3.89 -19.05 -6.05
N ILE A 80 -3.58 -17.74 -6.15
CA ILE A 80 -2.22 -17.28 -6.43
C ILE A 80 -1.41 -17.41 -5.15
N GLU A 81 -0.36 -18.23 -5.21
CA GLU A 81 0.59 -18.37 -4.11
C GLU A 81 1.44 -17.12 -3.97
N GLN A 82 1.46 -16.53 -2.78
CA GLN A 82 2.28 -15.35 -2.48
C GLN A 82 3.63 -15.79 -1.92
N LEU A 83 4.71 -15.34 -2.56
CA LEU A 83 6.06 -15.52 -2.05
C LEU A 83 6.29 -14.66 -0.79
N ALA A 84 6.89 -15.27 0.24
CA ALA A 84 7.31 -14.53 1.42
C ALA A 84 8.49 -13.60 1.08
N TRP A 85 8.24 -12.30 1.06
CA TRP A 85 9.23 -11.31 0.64
C TRP A 85 9.94 -10.62 1.81
N VAL A 86 11.27 -10.48 1.77
CA VAL A 86 12.01 -9.78 2.84
C VAL A 86 11.85 -8.25 2.78
N PRO A 87 11.94 -7.54 3.92
CA PRO A 87 12.04 -6.09 3.90
C PRO A 87 13.28 -5.62 3.20
N LYS A 88 13.16 -4.51 2.46
CA LYS A 88 14.30 -3.81 1.86
C LYS A 88 15.05 -4.62 0.79
N GLY A 89 14.33 -5.46 0.04
CA GLY A 89 14.84 -6.09 -1.17
C GLY A 89 14.39 -5.37 -2.43
N ALA A 90 14.70 -4.07 -2.61
CA ALA A 90 14.45 -3.40 -3.89
C ALA A 90 15.23 -4.11 -5.00
N ASP A 91 16.48 -4.49 -4.72
CA ASP A 91 17.36 -5.22 -5.63
C ASP A 91 16.84 -6.63 -5.97
N LEU A 92 15.99 -7.21 -5.11
CA LEU A 92 15.35 -8.49 -5.35
C LEU A 92 14.09 -8.36 -6.21
N ASN A 93 13.49 -7.16 -6.32
CA ASN A 93 12.26 -6.98 -7.05
C ASN A 93 12.56 -6.93 -8.55
N ILE A 94 12.24 -8.02 -9.25
CA ILE A 94 12.42 -8.16 -10.70
C ILE A 94 11.77 -7.00 -11.45
N ILE A 95 10.59 -6.54 -11.01
CA ILE A 95 9.88 -5.43 -11.65
C ILE A 95 10.66 -4.12 -11.52
N GLU A 96 11.22 -3.82 -10.34
CA GLU A 96 12.06 -2.62 -10.13
C GLU A 96 13.36 -2.69 -10.93
N ASN A 97 13.96 -3.87 -11.06
CA ASN A 97 15.16 -4.07 -11.87
C ASN A 97 14.87 -3.79 -13.36
N VAL A 98 13.73 -4.27 -13.88
CA VAL A 98 13.30 -3.97 -15.26
C VAL A 98 13.03 -2.47 -15.42
N TRP A 99 12.28 -1.86 -14.49
CA TRP A 99 12.05 -0.42 -14.50
C TRP A 99 13.34 0.39 -14.41
N GLY A 100 14.33 -0.06 -13.64
CA GLY A 100 15.65 0.56 -13.56
C GLY A 100 16.32 0.64 -14.93
N ARG A 101 16.33 -0.48 -15.67
CA ARG A 101 16.87 -0.53 -17.04
C ARG A 101 16.10 0.37 -17.99
N MET A 102 14.77 0.32 -17.96
CA MET A 102 13.92 1.14 -18.82
C MET A 102 14.13 2.64 -18.56
N LYS A 103 14.20 3.06 -17.29
CA LYS A 103 14.44 4.47 -16.92
C LYS A 103 15.78 4.97 -17.44
N VAL A 104 16.85 4.16 -17.33
CA VAL A 104 18.15 4.52 -17.86
C VAL A 104 18.07 4.73 -19.36
N ALA A 105 17.47 3.80 -20.10
CA ALA A 105 17.31 3.92 -21.55
C ALA A 105 16.50 5.17 -21.95
N LEU A 106 15.34 5.37 -21.32
CA LEU A 106 14.47 6.52 -21.58
C LEU A 106 15.13 7.86 -21.26
N ASN A 107 16.03 7.92 -20.26
CA ASN A 107 16.76 9.14 -19.92
C ASN A 107 17.75 9.58 -21.01
N TRP A 108 18.18 8.65 -21.88
CA TRP A 108 19.04 8.95 -23.02
C TRP A 108 18.26 9.12 -24.33
N THR A 109 16.96 8.81 -24.34
CA THR A 109 16.08 9.02 -25.48
C THR A 109 15.67 10.49 -25.53
N PRO A 110 15.98 11.23 -26.62
CA PRO A 110 15.49 12.59 -26.78
C PRO A 110 13.96 12.56 -26.92
N MET A 111 13.24 12.97 -25.87
CA MET A 111 11.79 13.14 -25.94
C MET A 111 11.46 14.62 -26.18
N PRO A 112 10.65 14.95 -27.20
CA PRO A 112 10.25 16.32 -27.50
C PRO A 112 9.47 16.99 -26.37
N SER A 113 8.63 16.22 -25.67
CA SER A 113 7.90 16.67 -24.47
C SER A 113 7.71 15.52 -23.46
N ALA A 114 7.42 15.88 -22.21
CA ALA A 114 7.10 14.93 -21.14
C ALA A 114 5.57 14.80 -20.96
N THR A 115 4.85 14.64 -22.07
CA THR A 115 3.39 14.41 -22.04
C THR A 115 3.08 12.92 -21.91
N GLU A 116 1.89 12.59 -21.39
CA GLU A 116 1.44 11.19 -21.27
C GLU A 116 1.42 10.48 -22.63
N ASP A 117 0.91 11.17 -23.65
CA ASP A 117 0.78 10.65 -25.02
C ASP A 117 2.13 10.31 -25.67
N GLU A 118 3.21 11.01 -25.29
CA GLU A 118 4.56 10.75 -25.80
C GLU A 118 5.34 9.77 -24.91
N LEU A 119 5.06 9.75 -23.61
CA LEU A 119 5.75 8.87 -22.65
C LEU A 119 5.36 7.41 -22.83
N TRP A 120 4.07 7.11 -23.03
CA TRP A 120 3.60 5.72 -23.14
C TRP A 120 4.21 4.97 -24.34
N PRO A 121 4.21 5.52 -25.57
CA PRO A 121 4.86 4.87 -26.71
C PRO A 121 6.36 4.62 -26.49
N ALA A 122 7.07 5.56 -25.86
CA ALA A 122 8.49 5.41 -25.56
C ALA A 122 8.75 4.28 -24.54
N VAL A 123 7.96 4.24 -23.46
CA VAL A 123 8.01 3.17 -22.45
C VAL A 123 7.73 1.82 -23.09
N PHE A 124 6.70 1.73 -23.94
CA PHE A 124 6.30 0.49 -24.58
C PHE A 124 7.35 0.00 -25.59
N ALA A 125 7.93 0.90 -26.39
CA ALA A 125 9.01 0.56 -27.31
C ALA A 125 10.24 0.01 -26.57
N GLU A 126 10.62 0.64 -25.45
CA GLU A 126 11.74 0.15 -24.63
C GLU A 126 11.44 -1.21 -23.99
N TRP A 127 10.19 -1.45 -23.55
CA TRP A 127 9.75 -2.75 -23.05
C TRP A 127 9.90 -3.85 -24.13
N GLN A 128 9.43 -3.58 -25.35
CA GLN A 128 9.56 -4.53 -26.46
C GLN A 128 11.01 -4.80 -26.82
N ARG A 129 11.86 -3.77 -26.78
CA ARG A 129 13.31 -3.89 -26.99
C ARG A 129 13.94 -4.81 -25.94
N LEU A 130 13.68 -4.58 -24.66
CA LEU A 130 14.20 -5.42 -23.56
C LEU A 130 13.71 -6.86 -23.63
N ALA A 131 12.46 -7.08 -23.99
CA ALA A 131 11.90 -8.42 -24.15
C ALA A 131 12.55 -9.21 -25.30
N SER A 132 13.11 -8.49 -26.30
CA SER A 132 13.79 -9.09 -27.44
C SER A 132 15.30 -9.31 -27.19
N ASP A 133 15.87 -8.73 -26.14
CA ASP A 133 17.29 -8.87 -25.75
C ASP A 133 17.60 -10.17 -24.98
N THR A 134 16.58 -10.97 -24.64
CA THR A 134 16.70 -12.19 -23.80
C THR A 134 16.33 -13.44 -24.60
#